data_AF-A0A0V1Q661-F1
#
_entry.id   AF-A0A0V1Q661-F1
#
_cell.length_a   1.000
_cell.length_b   1.000
_cell.length_c   1.000
_cell.angle_alpha   90.00
_cell.angle_beta   90.00
_cell.angle_gamma   90.00
#
_symmetry.space_group_name_H-M   'P 1'
#
loop_
_entity.id
_entity.type
_entity.pdbx_description
1 polymer ?
#
loop_
_entity_poly.entity_id
_entity_poly.type
_entity_poly.pdbx_seq_one_letter_code
_entity_poly.pdbx_strand_id
1 'polypeptide(L)'
;MDNSTIVFIAVLGIAFIFLRWLIAPIPPQLPNELNEALANNSANNSNRSTNSSNSTNNTNRRSRRDVSDDMIEVVQTIAPQLTRGQIRMDLERSGSVELTMERYMETGSLPFPPGESASTLNLQPDISEHSQVTKKEPENLIDKYGLKSKIRDDEGEEIENIDDNKWGSSKEERTSLLNRKREEMILQARKRLASQLQNEVAL
;
A
#
# COMPACT_ATOMS: atom_id res chain seq x y z
N MET A 1 -6.98 6.91 -59.97
CA MET A 1 -7.58 6.71 -58.64
C MET A 1 -8.23 8.02 -58.27
N ASP A 2 -9.52 8.01 -58.00
CA ASP A 2 -10.26 9.24 -57.72
C ASP A 2 -9.90 9.76 -56.33
N ASN A 3 -9.92 11.08 -56.16
CA ASN A 3 -9.58 11.71 -54.88
C ASN A 3 -10.46 11.20 -53.73
N SER A 4 -11.72 10.82 -54.00
CA SER A 4 -12.60 10.17 -53.02
C SER A 4 -12.09 8.82 -52.55
N THR A 5 -11.52 8.00 -53.45
CA THR A 5 -10.98 6.69 -53.11
C THR A 5 -9.74 6.81 -52.23
N ILE A 6 -8.90 7.81 -52.50
CA ILE A 6 -7.70 8.11 -51.70
C ILE A 6 -8.09 8.57 -50.29
N VAL A 7 -9.08 9.47 -50.17
CA VAL A 7 -9.57 9.95 -48.86
C VAL A 7 -10.21 8.82 -48.06
N PHE A 8 -11.01 7.96 -48.69
CA PHE A 8 -11.62 6.81 -48.00
C PHE A 8 -10.57 5.84 -47.43
N ILE A 9 -9.52 5.53 -48.19
CA ILE A 9 -8.42 4.67 -47.74
C ILE A 9 -7.60 5.33 -46.62
N ALA A 10 -7.35 6.64 -46.72
CA ALA A 10 -6.63 7.39 -45.69
C ALA A 10 -7.39 7.41 -44.35
N VAL A 11 -8.71 7.63 -44.39
CA VAL A 11 -9.57 7.57 -43.19
C VAL A 11 -9.58 6.17 -42.57
N LEU A 12 -9.65 5.12 -43.40
CA LEU A 12 -9.56 3.73 -42.93
C LEU A 12 -8.23 3.42 -42.24
N GLY A 13 -7.11 3.91 -42.80
CA GLY A 13 -5.79 3.74 -42.20
C GLY A 13 -5.66 4.43 -40.85
N ILE A 14 -6.15 5.66 -40.73
CA ILE A 14 -6.14 6.41 -39.46
C ILE A 14 -7.04 5.74 -38.42
N ALA A 15 -8.26 5.31 -38.81
CA ALA A 15 -9.17 4.59 -37.93
C ALA A 15 -8.56 3.26 -37.44
N PHE A 16 -7.82 2.55 -38.30
CA PHE A 16 -7.12 1.32 -37.93
C PHE A 16 -6.01 1.57 -36.91
N ILE A 17 -5.26 2.68 -37.03
CA ILE A 17 -4.22 3.06 -36.06
C ILE A 17 -4.86 3.40 -34.70
N PHE A 18 -5.98 4.13 -34.69
CA PHE A 18 -6.73 4.42 -33.46
C PHE A 18 -7.32 3.15 -32.83
N LEU A 19 -7.80 2.20 -33.64
CA LEU A 19 -8.32 0.92 -33.15
C LEU A 19 -7.20 0.01 -32.62
N ARG A 20 -6.04 0.02 -33.28
CA ARG A 20 -4.81 -0.66 -32.82
C ARG A 20 -4.30 -0.05 -31.50
N TRP A 21 -4.52 1.23 -31.28
CA TRP A 21 -4.14 1.92 -30.05
C TRP A 21 -5.17 1.70 -28.92
N LEU A 22 -6.46 1.60 -29.26
CA LEU A 22 -7.55 1.39 -28.29
C LEU A 22 -7.71 -0.08 -27.85
N ILE A 23 -7.21 -1.03 -28.63
CA ILE A 23 -7.01 -2.43 -28.23
C ILE A 23 -5.50 -2.65 -28.02
N ALA A 24 -4.98 -2.16 -26.90
CA ALA A 24 -3.75 -2.74 -26.39
C ALA A 24 -4.02 -4.24 -26.10
N PRO A 25 -3.25 -5.19 -26.67
CA PRO A 25 -3.38 -6.58 -26.28
C PRO A 25 -3.01 -6.72 -24.80
N ILE A 26 -3.93 -7.25 -24.01
CA ILE A 26 -3.62 -7.77 -22.68
C ILE A 26 -2.50 -8.80 -22.89
N PRO A 27 -1.30 -8.61 -22.30
CA PRO A 27 -0.27 -9.62 -22.41
C PRO A 27 -0.79 -10.90 -21.73
N PRO A 28 -0.76 -12.08 -22.38
CA PRO A 28 -0.89 -13.33 -21.65
C PRO A 28 0.31 -13.40 -20.70
N GLN A 29 0.05 -13.12 -19.43
CA GLN A 29 1.02 -13.31 -18.36
C GLN A 29 1.36 -14.80 -18.27
N LEU A 30 2.55 -15.10 -18.76
CA LEU A 30 3.25 -16.38 -18.75
C LEU A 30 3.71 -16.70 -17.32
N PRO A 31 3.34 -17.82 -16.69
CA PRO A 31 3.93 -18.22 -15.42
C PRO A 31 4.77 -19.49 -15.59
N ASN A 32 5.87 -19.45 -16.35
CA ASN A 32 6.80 -20.59 -16.42
C ASN A 32 8.29 -20.25 -16.17
N GLU A 33 8.70 -18.98 -16.03
CA GLU A 33 10.14 -18.64 -15.82
C GLU A 33 10.57 -18.45 -14.36
N LEU A 34 9.70 -18.71 -13.37
CA LEU A 34 10.10 -18.63 -11.95
C LEU A 34 10.81 -19.89 -11.43
N ASN A 35 10.86 -20.98 -12.20
CA ASN A 35 11.48 -22.23 -11.75
C ASN A 35 12.93 -22.43 -12.21
N GLU A 36 13.43 -21.67 -13.20
CA GLU A 36 14.81 -21.81 -13.68
C GLU A 36 15.79 -20.81 -13.01
N ALA A 37 15.31 -19.67 -12.51
CA ALA A 37 16.15 -18.70 -11.82
C ALA A 37 16.60 -19.14 -10.41
N LEU A 38 16.01 -20.20 -9.83
CA LEU A 38 16.43 -20.75 -8.54
C LEU A 38 17.48 -21.88 -8.66
N ALA A 39 17.68 -22.46 -9.85
CA ALA A 39 18.59 -23.59 -10.05
C ALA A 39 20.06 -23.16 -10.21
N ASN A 40 20.32 -21.98 -10.79
CA ASN A 40 21.70 -21.55 -11.12
C ASN A 40 22.43 -20.82 -10.00
N ASN A 41 21.75 -20.45 -8.90
CA ASN A 41 22.37 -19.75 -7.78
C ASN A 41 22.80 -20.67 -6.61
N SER A 42 22.69 -22.00 -6.80
CA SER A 42 23.04 -22.99 -5.77
C SER A 42 24.47 -23.56 -5.89
N ALA A 43 25.30 -23.05 -6.80
CA ALA A 43 26.64 -23.61 -7.06
C ALA A 43 27.82 -22.80 -6.48
N ASN A 44 27.59 -21.77 -5.67
CA ASN A 44 28.67 -20.90 -5.15
C ASN A 44 28.48 -20.54 -3.67
N ASN A 45 28.30 -21.54 -2.79
CA ASN A 45 28.56 -21.31 -1.36
C ASN A 45 28.86 -22.61 -0.59
N SER A 46 29.84 -23.38 -1.03
CA SER A 46 30.41 -24.50 -0.28
C SER A 46 31.72 -24.10 0.38
N ASN A 47 31.69 -23.11 1.28
CA ASN A 47 32.79 -22.85 2.20
C ASN A 47 32.30 -22.18 3.48
N ARG A 48 31.63 -22.95 4.35
CA ARG A 48 31.56 -22.63 5.78
C ARG A 48 31.41 -23.90 6.61
N SER A 49 32.57 -24.47 6.93
CA SER A 49 32.90 -25.11 8.21
C SER A 49 31.72 -25.46 9.12
N THR A 50 31.32 -26.73 9.06
CA THR A 50 30.45 -27.39 10.04
C THR A 50 31.14 -27.47 11.39
N ASN A 51 30.77 -26.58 12.30
CA ASN A 51 31.00 -26.79 13.73
C ASN A 51 29.74 -26.35 14.49
N SER A 52 28.82 -27.29 14.72
CA SER A 52 27.79 -27.13 15.75
C SER A 52 27.30 -28.49 16.21
N SER A 53 27.93 -28.93 17.28
CA SER A 53 27.47 -29.94 18.22
C SER A 53 26.11 -29.57 18.82
N ASN A 54 25.27 -30.60 18.98
CA ASN A 54 24.20 -30.71 19.98
C ASN A 54 23.25 -29.52 20.17
N SER A 55 22.04 -29.63 19.60
CA SER A 55 20.83 -29.24 20.32
C SER A 55 19.60 -29.94 19.73
N THR A 56 19.41 -31.20 20.15
CA THR A 56 18.10 -31.85 20.13
C THR A 56 17.19 -31.11 21.11
N ASN A 57 16.36 -30.20 20.60
CA ASN A 57 15.06 -29.78 21.18
C ASN A 57 14.43 -28.71 20.27
N ASN A 58 14.11 -29.09 19.03
CA ASN A 58 13.31 -28.23 18.16
C ASN A 58 11.83 -28.51 18.46
N THR A 59 11.32 -27.91 19.52
CA THR A 59 9.88 -27.81 19.75
C THR A 59 9.27 -27.13 18.54
N ASN A 60 8.36 -27.82 17.85
CA ASN A 60 7.56 -27.35 16.72
C ASN A 60 6.95 -25.97 16.98
N ARG A 61 7.71 -24.90 16.72
CA ARG A 61 7.16 -23.58 16.49
C ARG A 61 6.48 -23.69 15.14
N ARG A 62 5.18 -24.00 15.15
CA ARG A 62 4.34 -23.89 13.94
C ARG A 62 4.65 -22.53 13.36
N SER A 63 5.33 -22.51 12.23
CA SER A 63 5.58 -21.31 11.45
C SER A 63 4.20 -20.77 11.14
N ARG A 64 3.78 -19.74 11.89
CA ARG A 64 2.56 -19.01 11.55
C ARG A 64 2.81 -18.50 10.15
N ARG A 65 1.98 -18.92 9.19
CA ARG A 65 2.06 -18.40 7.84
C ARG A 65 1.73 -16.92 7.91
N ASP A 66 2.53 -16.10 7.27
CA ASP A 66 2.24 -14.68 7.16
C ASP A 66 0.97 -14.50 6.33
N VAL A 67 -0.04 -13.86 6.93
CA VAL A 67 -1.31 -13.56 6.28
C VAL A 67 -1.21 -12.18 5.66
N SER A 68 -1.40 -12.09 4.35
CA SER A 68 -1.49 -10.82 3.63
C SER A 68 -2.83 -10.15 3.88
N ASP A 69 -2.87 -8.82 3.96
CA ASP A 69 -4.11 -8.06 4.07
C ASP A 69 -5.03 -8.26 2.86
N ASP A 70 -4.47 -8.56 1.69
CA ASP A 70 -5.23 -8.89 0.48
C ASP A 70 -6.05 -10.19 0.64
N MET A 71 -5.48 -11.20 1.31
CA MET A 71 -6.20 -12.44 1.62
C MET A 71 -7.38 -12.18 2.57
N ILE A 72 -7.21 -11.26 3.51
CA ILE A 72 -8.26 -10.87 4.46
C ILE A 72 -9.37 -10.12 3.72
N GLU A 73 -9.02 -9.20 2.82
CA GLU A 73 -9.96 -8.42 2.03
C GLU A 73 -10.84 -9.31 1.15
N VAL A 74 -10.26 -10.28 0.44
CA VAL A 74 -11.02 -11.24 -0.38
C VAL A 74 -12.09 -11.95 0.45
N VAL A 75 -11.72 -12.49 1.62
CA VAL A 75 -12.69 -13.15 2.52
C VAL A 75 -13.75 -12.16 3.02
N GLN A 76 -13.35 -10.93 3.38
CA GLN A 76 -14.26 -9.90 3.87
C GLN A 76 -15.33 -9.51 2.83
N THR A 77 -15.00 -9.50 1.54
CA THR A 77 -15.98 -9.17 0.49
C THR A 77 -17.13 -10.19 0.42
N ILE A 78 -16.85 -11.45 0.73
CA ILE A 78 -17.82 -12.55 0.69
C ILE A 78 -18.51 -12.75 2.04
N ALA A 79 -17.79 -12.50 3.14
CA ALA A 79 -18.24 -12.68 4.50
C ALA A 79 -18.18 -11.35 5.29
N PRO A 80 -19.02 -10.35 4.94
CA PRO A 80 -18.96 -9.02 5.53
C PRO A 80 -19.28 -8.98 7.03
N GLN A 81 -19.94 -10.00 7.57
CA GLN A 81 -20.26 -10.14 9.00
C GLN A 81 -19.06 -10.59 9.85
N LEU A 82 -18.00 -11.10 9.23
CA LEU A 82 -16.81 -11.52 9.95
C LEU A 82 -15.93 -10.30 10.23
N THR A 83 -15.27 -10.34 11.38
CA THR A 83 -14.25 -9.34 11.73
C THR A 83 -12.92 -9.71 11.08
N ARG A 84 -12.09 -8.70 10.78
CA ARG A 84 -10.74 -8.92 10.24
C ARG A 84 -9.88 -9.80 11.15
N GLY A 85 -10.05 -9.69 12.48
CA GLY A 85 -9.35 -10.50 13.47
C GLY A 85 -9.69 -11.99 13.38
N GLN A 86 -10.97 -12.33 13.22
CA GLN A 86 -11.43 -13.70 12.99
C GLN A 86 -10.86 -14.29 11.70
N ILE A 87 -10.94 -13.53 10.61
CA ILE A 87 -10.44 -13.94 9.30
C ILE A 87 -8.93 -14.18 9.35
N ARG A 88 -8.17 -13.25 9.94
CA ARG A 88 -6.71 -13.38 10.08
C ARG A 88 -6.33 -14.64 10.86
N MET A 89 -6.97 -14.88 12.00
CA MET A 89 -6.67 -16.06 12.81
C MET A 89 -6.98 -17.37 12.06
N ASP A 90 -8.10 -17.43 11.35
CA ASP A 90 -8.43 -18.65 10.59
C ASP A 90 -7.50 -18.83 9.38
N LEU A 91 -7.12 -17.75 8.68
CA LEU A 91 -6.11 -17.78 7.62
C LEU A 91 -4.73 -18.22 8.14
N GLU A 92 -4.31 -17.79 9.33
CA GLU A 92 -3.07 -18.27 9.96
C GLU A 92 -3.12 -19.78 10.24
N ARG A 93 -4.32 -20.34 10.46
CA ARG A 93 -4.54 -21.76 10.75
C ARG A 93 -4.71 -22.61 9.49
N SER A 94 -5.51 -22.16 8.54
CA SER A 94 -5.85 -22.85 7.30
C SER A 94 -4.77 -22.66 6.23
N GLY A 95 -4.16 -21.47 6.18
CA GLY A 95 -3.16 -21.07 5.19
C GLY A 95 -3.71 -20.86 3.78
N SER A 96 -5.03 -20.81 3.60
CA SER A 96 -5.70 -20.59 2.31
C SER A 96 -7.04 -19.89 2.50
N VAL A 97 -7.35 -19.01 1.55
CA VAL A 97 -8.61 -18.26 1.50
C VAL A 97 -9.79 -19.20 1.26
N GLU A 98 -9.61 -20.17 0.38
CA GLU A 98 -10.59 -21.16 -0.04
C GLU A 98 -11.03 -22.02 1.15
N LEU A 99 -10.08 -22.54 1.93
CA LEU A 99 -10.37 -23.35 3.12
C LEU A 99 -11.07 -22.55 4.22
N THR A 100 -10.70 -21.27 4.36
CA THR A 100 -11.34 -20.36 5.31
C THR A 100 -12.79 -20.09 4.91
N MET A 101 -13.03 -19.90 3.61
CA MET A 101 -14.36 -19.69 3.06
C MET A 101 -15.22 -20.95 3.18
N GLU A 102 -14.70 -22.13 2.86
CA GLU A 102 -15.42 -23.40 3.01
C GLU A 102 -15.86 -23.61 4.46
N ARG A 103 -14.95 -23.43 5.42
CA ARG A 103 -15.25 -23.53 6.85
C ARG A 103 -16.33 -22.53 7.29
N TYR A 104 -16.25 -21.30 6.79
CA TYR A 104 -17.24 -20.29 7.07
C TYR A 104 -18.62 -20.65 6.48
N MET A 105 -18.68 -21.22 5.28
CA MET A 105 -19.94 -21.69 4.68
C MET A 105 -20.52 -22.91 5.41
N GLU A 106 -19.67 -23.79 5.95
CA GLU A 106 -20.10 -24.94 6.75
C GLU A 106 -20.63 -24.54 8.13
N THR A 107 -19.93 -23.63 8.81
CA THR A 107 -20.17 -23.31 10.24
C THR A 107 -21.01 -22.04 10.41
N GLY A 108 -21.09 -21.20 9.39
CA GLY A 108 -21.73 -19.88 9.41
C GLY A 108 -20.95 -18.80 10.19
N SER A 109 -19.86 -19.15 10.86
CA SER A 109 -19.01 -18.22 11.61
C SER A 109 -17.59 -18.77 11.81
N LEU A 110 -16.64 -17.88 12.15
CA LEU A 110 -15.26 -18.24 12.49
C LEU A 110 -14.97 -17.99 13.98
N PRO A 111 -14.04 -18.76 14.58
CA PRO A 111 -13.65 -18.57 15.98
C PRO A 111 -13.07 -17.16 16.21
N PHE A 112 -13.34 -16.58 17.38
CA PHE A 112 -12.79 -15.28 17.76
C PHE A 112 -11.32 -15.38 18.20
N PRO A 113 -10.46 -14.41 17.84
CA PRO A 113 -9.11 -14.37 18.35
C PRO A 113 -9.09 -14.06 19.86
N PRO A 114 -8.02 -14.46 20.58
CA PRO A 114 -7.93 -14.21 22.01
C PRO A 114 -7.95 -12.71 22.30
N GLY A 115 -8.95 -12.25 23.06
CA GLY A 115 -9.15 -10.84 23.42
C GLY A 115 -10.32 -10.17 22.69
N GLU A 116 -10.87 -10.79 21.65
CA GLU A 116 -12.08 -10.31 20.97
C GLU A 116 -13.28 -11.18 21.35
N SER A 117 -14.44 -10.57 21.57
CA SER A 117 -15.69 -11.29 21.83
C SER A 117 -16.84 -10.65 21.03
N ALA A 118 -17.86 -11.43 20.71
CA ALA A 118 -18.98 -11.04 19.85
C ALA A 118 -19.74 -9.76 20.31
N SER A 119 -19.53 -9.29 21.54
CA SER A 119 -20.13 -8.06 22.06
C SER A 119 -19.58 -6.77 21.41
N THR A 120 -18.51 -6.83 20.62
CA THR A 120 -17.96 -5.67 19.90
C THR A 120 -18.51 -5.51 18.48
N LEU A 121 -19.50 -6.32 18.05
CA LEU A 121 -20.17 -6.20 16.75
C LEU A 121 -21.16 -5.01 16.71
N ASN A 122 -20.74 -3.84 17.19
CA ASN A 122 -21.37 -2.59 16.81
C ASN A 122 -20.73 -2.16 15.50
N LEU A 123 -21.55 -1.94 14.47
CA LEU A 123 -21.15 -1.39 13.18
C LEU A 123 -20.38 -0.09 13.41
N GLN A 124 -19.05 -0.16 13.40
CA GLN A 124 -18.18 0.99 13.41
C GLN A 124 -17.35 0.92 12.12
N PRO A 125 -17.47 1.88 11.19
CA PRO A 125 -16.47 2.03 10.16
C PRO A 125 -15.12 2.26 10.85
N ASP A 126 -14.14 1.45 10.47
CA ASP A 126 -12.76 1.47 10.96
C ASP A 126 -12.10 2.81 10.58
N ILE A 127 -12.35 3.81 11.41
CA ILE A 127 -11.63 5.07 11.48
C ILE A 127 -11.55 5.48 12.94
N SER A 128 -10.80 4.74 13.78
CA SER A 128 -10.22 5.29 15.03
C SER A 128 -9.46 4.22 15.82
N GLU A 129 -8.19 3.96 15.50
CA GLU A 129 -7.21 3.54 16.52
C GLU A 129 -5.83 4.12 16.22
N HIS A 130 -5.68 5.43 16.45
CA HIS A 130 -4.45 5.94 17.04
C HIS A 130 -4.80 7.05 18.02
N SER A 131 -4.27 6.94 19.25
CA SER A 131 -4.12 8.00 20.26
C SER A 131 -4.96 7.84 21.53
N GLN A 132 -4.56 6.89 22.39
CA GLN A 132 -4.55 7.17 23.82
C GLN A 132 -3.13 7.58 24.22
N VAL A 133 -2.82 8.87 24.04
CA VAL A 133 -1.72 9.51 24.75
C VAL A 133 -2.21 10.89 25.16
N THR A 134 -2.30 11.10 26.48
CA THR A 134 -2.50 12.38 27.13
C THR A 134 -1.35 13.33 26.81
N LYS A 135 -1.39 13.98 25.64
CA LYS A 135 -0.48 15.06 25.27
C LYS A 135 -1.32 16.14 24.61
N LYS A 136 -1.20 17.37 25.12
CA LYS A 136 -1.80 18.58 24.56
C LYS A 136 -1.77 18.48 23.04
N GLU A 137 -2.95 18.48 22.46
CA GLU A 137 -3.14 18.46 21.03
C GLU A 137 -2.32 19.62 20.45
N PRO A 138 -1.38 19.38 19.52
CA PRO A 138 -0.89 20.47 18.72
C PRO A 138 -2.09 20.92 17.89
N GLU A 139 -2.75 21.98 18.35
CA GLU A 139 -3.93 22.58 17.73
C GLU A 139 -3.69 22.89 16.24
N ASN A 140 -2.42 23.01 15.82
CA ASN A 140 -2.02 23.25 14.44
C ASN A 140 -0.87 22.34 13.98
N LEU A 141 -0.91 21.95 12.69
CA LEU A 141 0.18 21.21 12.03
C LEU A 141 1.53 21.95 12.11
N ILE A 142 1.50 23.29 12.14
CA ILE A 142 2.67 24.14 12.31
C ILE A 142 3.38 23.87 13.64
N ASP A 143 2.61 23.73 14.72
CA ASP A 143 3.14 23.42 16.05
C ASP A 143 3.66 21.99 16.12
N LYS A 144 2.92 21.05 15.50
CA LYS A 144 3.28 19.63 15.46
C LYS A 144 4.65 19.39 14.81
N TYR A 145 4.96 20.13 13.74
CA TYR A 145 6.20 19.97 12.98
C TYR A 145 7.23 21.08 13.25
N GLY A 146 7.00 21.97 14.23
CA GLY A 146 7.97 23.02 14.57
C GLY A 146 8.24 24.03 13.45
N LEU A 147 7.28 24.25 12.55
CA LEU A 147 7.46 25.05 11.32
C LEU A 147 7.45 26.57 11.53
N LYS A 148 7.39 27.04 12.79
CA LYS A 148 7.24 28.47 13.13
C LYS A 148 8.38 29.36 12.64
N SER A 149 9.62 28.85 12.67
CA SER A 149 10.79 29.58 12.15
C SER A 149 10.73 29.69 10.63
N LYS A 150 10.47 28.56 9.95
CA LYS A 150 10.43 28.48 8.48
C LYS A 150 9.38 29.42 7.88
N ILE A 151 8.27 29.63 8.59
CA ILE A 151 7.23 30.60 8.21
C ILE A 151 7.71 32.06 8.19
N ARG A 152 8.60 32.43 9.11
CA ARG A 152 9.06 33.83 9.25
C ARG A 152 10.05 34.22 8.14
N ASP A 153 10.69 33.23 7.53
CA ASP A 153 11.75 33.41 6.55
C ASP A 153 11.25 33.22 5.09
N ASP A 154 9.99 32.80 4.89
CA ASP A 154 9.42 32.34 3.61
C ASP A 154 8.88 33.46 2.68
N GLU A 155 9.31 34.71 2.86
CA GLU A 155 8.92 35.81 1.96
C GLU A 155 9.71 35.85 0.64
N GLY A 156 10.60 34.90 0.35
CA GLY A 156 11.39 34.99 -0.89
C GLY A 156 12.22 33.81 -1.36
N GLU A 157 12.07 32.59 -0.83
CA GLU A 157 12.88 31.46 -1.34
C GLU A 157 12.15 30.61 -2.39
N GLU A 158 12.81 30.49 -3.55
CA GLU A 158 12.41 29.66 -4.67
C GLU A 158 12.49 28.18 -4.26
N ILE A 159 11.38 27.46 -4.42
CA ILE A 159 11.22 26.07 -3.99
C ILE A 159 12.13 25.19 -4.83
N GLU A 160 13.13 24.60 -4.19
CA GLU A 160 14.02 23.60 -4.79
C GLU A 160 13.17 22.40 -5.23
N ASN A 161 13.04 22.16 -6.54
CA ASN A 161 12.30 21.02 -7.10
C ASN A 161 12.95 19.70 -6.63
N ILE A 162 12.39 19.12 -5.57
CA ILE A 162 12.77 17.78 -5.12
C ILE A 162 12.18 16.79 -6.12
N ASP A 163 13.02 16.05 -6.83
CA ASP A 163 12.57 14.99 -7.74
C ASP A 163 11.67 13.99 -6.99
N ASP A 164 10.37 14.06 -7.29
CA ASP A 164 9.32 13.28 -6.63
C ASP A 164 9.49 11.75 -6.73
N ASN A 165 10.34 11.31 -7.66
CA ASN A 165 10.50 9.91 -8.05
C ASN A 165 11.71 9.22 -7.41
N LYS A 166 12.51 9.91 -6.57
CA LYS A 166 13.73 9.34 -6.00
C LYS A 166 13.56 9.03 -4.51
N TRP A 167 13.21 7.79 -4.18
CA TRP A 167 13.24 7.33 -2.79
C TRP A 167 14.71 7.16 -2.36
N GLY A 168 15.05 7.65 -1.17
CA GLY A 168 16.41 7.54 -0.61
C GLY A 168 16.90 6.09 -0.58
N SER A 169 18.21 5.89 -0.75
CA SER A 169 18.83 4.56 -0.79
C SER A 169 18.84 3.90 0.59
N SER A 170 18.82 4.71 1.65
CA SER A 170 18.76 4.26 3.04
C SER A 170 17.41 4.61 3.69
N LYS A 171 17.04 3.86 4.73
CA LYS A 171 15.83 4.13 5.53
C LYS A 171 15.85 5.54 6.11
N GLU A 172 17.01 5.97 6.62
CA GLU A 172 17.23 7.29 7.21
C GLU A 172 16.95 8.41 6.18
N GLU A 173 17.64 8.36 5.04
CA GLU A 173 17.46 9.33 3.94
C GLU A 173 16.01 9.40 3.44
N ARG A 174 15.36 8.24 3.34
CA ARG A 174 13.97 8.18 2.94
C ARG A 174 13.06 8.85 3.97
N THR A 175 13.29 8.62 5.26
CA THR A 175 12.48 9.26 6.31
C THR A 175 12.69 10.76 6.35
N SER A 176 13.93 11.25 6.19
CA SER A 176 14.21 12.69 6.13
C SER A 176 13.59 13.35 4.90
N LEU A 177 13.65 12.70 3.74
CA LEU A 177 13.02 13.18 2.50
C LEU A 177 11.50 13.30 2.66
N LEU A 178 10.86 12.26 3.22
CA LEU A 178 9.42 12.28 3.47
C LEU A 178 9.02 13.36 4.48
N ASN A 179 9.83 13.59 5.51
CA ASN A 179 9.58 14.66 6.47
C ASN A 179 9.69 16.03 5.81
N ARG A 180 10.76 16.30 5.05
CA ARG A 180 10.93 17.55 4.29
C ARG A 180 9.75 17.80 3.33
N LYS A 181 9.30 16.78 2.60
CA LYS A 181 8.15 16.88 1.69
C LYS A 181 6.84 17.16 2.42
N ARG A 182 6.62 16.56 3.60
CA ARG A 182 5.44 16.86 4.43
C ARG A 182 5.46 18.30 4.92
N GLU A 183 6.61 18.77 5.38
CA GLU A 183 6.79 20.15 5.83
C GLU A 183 6.49 21.16 4.71
N GLU A 184 7.01 20.90 3.51
CA GLU A 184 6.74 21.71 2.32
C GLU A 184 5.26 21.73 1.94
N MET A 185 4.61 20.56 1.91
CA MET A 185 3.18 20.45 1.62
C MET A 185 2.33 21.27 2.60
N ILE A 186 2.69 21.30 3.88
CA ILE A 186 1.99 22.08 4.92
C ILE A 186 2.13 23.58 4.65
N LEU A 187 3.33 24.04 4.30
CA LEU A 187 3.58 25.45 3.97
C LEU A 187 2.81 25.87 2.72
N GLN A 188 2.86 25.07 1.65
CA GLN A 188 2.12 25.33 0.42
C GLN A 188 0.61 25.36 0.63
N ALA A 189 0.06 24.39 1.38
CA ALA A 189 -1.37 24.34 1.69
C ALA A 189 -1.83 25.60 2.43
N ARG A 190 -1.02 26.09 3.38
CA ARG A 190 -1.28 27.34 4.08
C ARG A 190 -1.25 28.55 3.16
N LYS A 191 -0.24 28.65 2.28
CA LYS A 191 -0.12 29.73 1.31
C LYS A 191 -1.34 29.78 0.39
N ARG A 192 -1.78 28.61 -0.09
CA ARG A 192 -3.01 28.48 -0.89
C ARG A 192 -4.24 28.93 -0.13
N LEU A 193 -4.43 28.47 1.11
CA LEU A 193 -5.55 28.88 1.97
C LEU A 193 -5.55 30.41 2.17
N ALA A 194 -4.40 30.99 2.53
CA ALA A 194 -4.28 32.43 2.73
C ALA A 194 -4.65 33.22 1.47
N SER A 195 -4.21 32.77 0.28
CA SER A 195 -4.60 33.39 -0.99
C SER A 195 -6.10 33.27 -1.29
N GLN A 196 -6.73 32.14 -0.95
CA GLN A 196 -8.18 31.95 -1.13
C GLN A 196 -8.98 32.91 -0.25
N LEU A 197 -8.61 33.03 1.04
CA LEU A 197 -9.28 33.97 1.94
C LEU A 197 -9.10 35.43 1.50
N GLN A 198 -7.93 35.81 0.98
CA GLN A 198 -7.72 37.16 0.45
C GLN A 198 -8.62 37.45 -0.76
N ASN A 199 -8.77 36.48 -1.67
CA ASN A 199 -9.64 36.62 -2.84
C ASN A 199 -11.12 36.71 -2.44
N GLU A 200 -11.56 35.96 -1.42
CA GLU A 200 -12.94 36.00 -0.91
C GLU A 200 -13.27 37.32 -0.20
N VAL A 201 -12.31 37.92 0.52
CA VAL A 201 -12.51 39.21 1.19
C VAL A 201 -12.50 40.40 0.22
N ALA A 202 -11.89 40.24 -0.96
CA ALA A 202 -11.80 41.29 -1.99
C ALA A 202 -13.02 41.34 -2.93
N LEU A 203 -13.95 40.39 -2.84
CA LEU A 203 -15.22 40.33 -3.58
C LEU A 203 -16.39 40.81 -2.71
#